data_AF-A0A937RJN6-F1
#
_entry.id   AF-A0A937RJN6-F1
#
_cell.length_a   1.000
_cell.length_b   1.000
_cell.length_c   1.000
_cell.angle_alpha   90.00
_cell.angle_beta   90.00
_cell.angle_gamma   90.00
#
_symmetry.space_group_name_H-M   'P 1'
#
loop_
_entity.id
_entity.type
_entity.pdbx_description
1 polymer ?
#
loop_
_entity_poly.entity_id
_entity_poly.type
_entity_poly.pdbx_seq_one_letter_code
_entity_poly.pdbx_strand_id
1 'polypeptide(L)'
;MADPVTYGGLVDDAVRIAARATARGTTRPVELDTTGLVGLVRVAGRHASLLSRRFGVSHPAWSLADVVGRTVAALPSSDTPRPGVEGASPWHVAAGRLALAHDLLAQQVGPDGQELGPDARHLADRDATVAATGRVATLTALAADAAQDLFTELRTAAPPDSAERRPVVSGSQLPPNARALWLIRGLAVPAGDIVDQCGGPDRPGPLDDLQPLFADRDLPVLDRRLEQLRLAAFVLSQPDASPTHHALAALADLAAVIAGQTNLALRPYSNPGRRTASPHDQASKQAVATAAAWEIIPRMLAHTVSLGTEGRVALALAEDIRQRLTGALAGDTPQGLAPFRRAALVLPDLALSGAVTARRLLGGDLLTYRASHDIHIRLDRRRAARLTQAYTDALAASHALVARLAELPGTQPRPHLAAHLGSQTPRPPTTSQAHQPADIRPPRLTTPAGEPRWVEINDREHGTLHCLSDDLVRALRHPTDDLRQILAPLAHQLGLSGREPHITLAVLAIHHLADKIAPAAEFAPDPSAGTAPPPTIGFDL
;
A
#
# COMPACT_ATOMS: atom_id res chain seq x y z
N MET A 1 -10.68 -1.69 -22.41
CA MET A 1 -10.14 -0.96 -21.24
C MET A 1 -8.83 -1.64 -20.87
N ALA A 2 -7.78 -0.88 -20.55
CA ALA A 2 -6.54 -1.47 -20.06
C ALA A 2 -6.77 -1.99 -18.64
N ASP A 3 -6.23 -3.17 -18.31
CA ASP A 3 -6.29 -3.69 -16.95
C ASP A 3 -5.44 -2.78 -16.03
N PRO A 4 -5.90 -2.49 -14.80
CA PRO A 4 -5.18 -1.63 -13.88
C PRO A 4 -3.80 -2.22 -13.55
N VAL A 5 -2.79 -1.36 -13.44
CA VAL A 5 -1.44 -1.79 -13.05
C VAL A 5 -1.46 -2.25 -11.59
N THR A 6 -1.16 -3.52 -11.37
CA THR A 6 -1.10 -4.14 -10.04
C THR A 6 0.29 -4.71 -9.77
N TYR A 7 0.66 -4.81 -8.48
CA TYR A 7 1.87 -5.52 -8.06
C TYR A 7 1.90 -6.95 -8.63
N GLY A 8 0.77 -7.66 -8.51
CA GLY A 8 0.60 -9.02 -8.99
C GLY A 8 0.92 -9.18 -10.46
N GLY A 9 0.27 -8.34 -11.29
CA GLY A 9 0.44 -8.33 -12.73
C GLY A 9 1.85 -7.94 -13.19
N LEU A 10 2.50 -6.99 -12.52
CA LEU A 10 3.88 -6.60 -12.82
C LEU A 10 4.87 -7.74 -12.53
N VAL A 11 4.69 -8.45 -11.42
CA VAL A 11 5.52 -9.63 -11.10
C VAL A 11 5.24 -10.78 -12.07
N ASP A 12 3.98 -11.00 -12.47
CA ASP A 12 3.63 -12.05 -13.44
C ASP A 12 4.24 -11.76 -14.80
N ASP A 13 4.22 -10.50 -15.22
CA ASP A 13 4.88 -10.07 -16.45
C ASP A 13 6.40 -10.26 -16.36
N ALA A 14 7.02 -9.92 -15.22
CA ALA A 14 8.45 -10.17 -15.01
C ALA A 14 8.77 -11.67 -15.11
N VAL A 15 8.00 -12.53 -14.43
CA VAL A 15 8.18 -13.99 -14.45
C VAL A 15 8.01 -14.54 -15.86
N ARG A 16 6.96 -14.13 -16.56
CA ARG A 16 6.68 -14.56 -17.94
C ARG A 16 7.79 -14.16 -18.91
N ILE A 17 8.36 -12.96 -18.74
CA ILE A 17 9.47 -12.48 -19.57
C ILE A 17 10.75 -13.28 -19.25
N ALA A 18 11.07 -13.49 -17.97
CA ALA A 18 12.23 -14.26 -17.54
C ALA A 18 12.17 -15.73 -17.98
N ALA A 19 11.01 -16.38 -17.84
CA ALA A 19 10.80 -17.75 -18.28
C ALA A 19 10.96 -17.89 -19.80
N ARG A 20 10.42 -16.96 -20.59
CA ARG A 20 10.61 -16.92 -22.05
C ARG A 20 12.06 -16.66 -22.45
N ALA A 21 12.79 -15.84 -21.68
CA ALA A 21 14.20 -15.59 -21.91
C ALA A 21 15.03 -16.85 -21.68
N THR A 22 14.78 -17.55 -20.57
CA THR A 22 15.44 -18.81 -20.20
C THR A 22 15.20 -19.89 -21.28
N ALA A 23 13.96 -20.06 -21.72
CA ALA A 23 13.60 -21.10 -22.69
C ALA A 23 14.15 -20.89 -24.12
N ARG A 24 14.53 -19.66 -24.50
CA ARG A 24 14.99 -19.35 -25.87
C ARG A 24 16.49 -19.53 -26.08
N GLY A 25 17.28 -19.72 -25.01
CA GLY A 25 18.73 -19.67 -25.08
C GLY A 25 19.27 -18.29 -25.50
N THR A 26 20.59 -18.13 -25.56
CA THR A 26 21.20 -16.86 -25.98
C THR A 26 21.08 -16.61 -27.47
N THR A 27 20.58 -15.44 -27.83
CA THR A 27 20.61 -14.90 -29.21
C THR A 27 21.31 -13.55 -29.28
N ARG A 28 21.83 -13.08 -28.14
CA ARG A 28 22.39 -11.74 -27.92
C ARG A 28 23.79 -11.85 -27.30
N PRO A 29 24.61 -10.77 -27.34
CA PRO A 29 25.88 -10.72 -26.63
C PRO A 29 25.71 -11.10 -25.15
N VAL A 30 26.54 -12.03 -24.67
CA VAL A 30 26.50 -12.55 -23.29
C VAL A 30 26.66 -11.42 -22.26
N GLU A 31 27.38 -10.35 -22.61
CA GLU A 31 27.53 -9.12 -21.82
C GLU A 31 26.17 -8.49 -21.47
N LEU A 32 25.26 -8.41 -22.44
CA LEU A 32 23.95 -7.76 -22.27
C LEU A 32 23.03 -8.58 -21.37
N ASP A 33 23.01 -9.90 -21.53
CA ASP A 33 22.22 -10.79 -20.70
C ASP A 33 22.81 -10.87 -19.28
N THR A 34 24.13 -10.90 -19.14
CA THR A 34 24.80 -10.85 -17.83
C THR A 34 24.44 -9.57 -17.07
N THR A 35 24.49 -8.42 -17.74
CA THR A 35 24.11 -7.13 -17.13
C THR A 35 22.64 -7.11 -16.70
N GLY A 36 21.76 -7.64 -17.56
CA GLY A 36 20.32 -7.74 -17.24
C GLY A 36 20.03 -8.66 -16.06
N LEU A 37 20.73 -9.80 -15.96
CA LEU A 37 20.63 -10.74 -14.84
C LEU A 37 21.13 -10.11 -13.53
N VAL A 38 22.27 -9.41 -13.56
CA VAL A 38 22.78 -8.63 -12.42
C VAL A 38 21.75 -7.60 -11.97
N GLY A 39 21.14 -6.87 -12.91
CA GLY A 39 20.07 -5.91 -12.63
C GLY A 39 18.87 -6.57 -11.95
N LEU A 40 18.38 -7.69 -12.49
CA LEU A 40 17.25 -8.43 -11.92
C LEU A 40 17.53 -8.92 -10.50
N VAL A 41 18.70 -9.52 -10.26
CA VAL A 41 19.11 -10.03 -8.93
C VAL A 41 19.26 -8.90 -7.92
N ARG A 42 19.78 -7.73 -8.32
CA ARG A 42 19.83 -6.53 -7.46
C ARG A 42 18.43 -6.07 -7.06
N VAL A 43 17.51 -5.97 -8.01
CA VAL A 43 16.12 -5.58 -7.72
C VAL A 43 15.45 -6.61 -6.82
N ALA A 44 15.60 -7.91 -7.11
CA ALA A 44 15.08 -8.99 -6.28
C ALA A 44 15.62 -8.92 -4.83
N GLY A 45 16.90 -8.60 -4.65
CA GLY A 45 17.49 -8.40 -3.32
C GLY A 45 16.88 -7.24 -2.55
N ARG A 46 16.67 -6.08 -3.20
CA ARG A 46 15.96 -4.93 -2.59
C ARG A 46 14.52 -5.31 -2.24
N HIS A 47 13.86 -6.05 -3.12
CA HIS A 47 12.48 -6.50 -2.94
C HIS A 47 12.33 -7.45 -1.77
N ALA A 48 13.17 -8.48 -1.70
CA ALA A 48 13.21 -9.42 -0.58
C ALA A 48 13.54 -8.70 0.74
N SER A 49 14.48 -7.75 0.69
CA SER A 49 14.83 -6.92 1.86
C SER A 49 13.62 -6.14 2.37
N LEU A 50 12.87 -5.48 1.48
CA LEU A 50 11.64 -4.76 1.83
C LEU A 50 10.61 -5.71 2.48
N LEU A 51 10.33 -6.86 1.86
CA LEU A 51 9.41 -7.87 2.38
C LEU A 51 9.86 -8.45 3.73
N SER A 52 11.17 -8.53 3.97
CA SER A 52 11.72 -9.10 5.21
C SER A 52 11.71 -8.14 6.40
N ARG A 53 11.54 -6.82 6.20
CA ARG A 53 11.78 -5.78 7.22
C ARG A 53 11.09 -6.03 8.56
N ARG A 54 9.88 -6.61 8.55
CA ARG A 54 9.05 -6.81 9.75
C ARG A 54 9.15 -8.23 10.32
N PHE A 55 10.00 -9.09 9.77
CA PHE A 55 10.06 -10.50 10.15
C PHE A 55 11.47 -10.93 10.58
N GLY A 56 11.52 -11.93 11.46
CA GLY A 56 12.78 -12.51 11.92
C GLY A 56 13.40 -13.50 10.91
N VAL A 57 14.55 -14.06 11.30
CA VAL A 57 15.38 -14.96 10.48
C VAL A 57 14.69 -16.25 10.02
N SER A 58 13.59 -16.64 10.65
CA SER A 58 12.78 -17.82 10.27
C SER A 58 11.76 -17.53 9.15
N HIS A 59 11.75 -16.32 8.60
CA HIS A 59 10.86 -15.93 7.51
C HIS A 59 11.53 -16.14 6.15
N PRO A 60 10.84 -16.75 5.16
CA PRO A 60 11.43 -16.97 3.83
C PRO A 60 11.96 -15.71 3.15
N ALA A 61 11.30 -14.56 3.36
CA ALA A 61 11.76 -13.27 2.83
C ALA A 61 13.14 -12.88 3.35
N TRP A 62 13.43 -13.16 4.63
CA TRP A 62 14.73 -12.89 5.23
C TRP A 62 15.80 -13.80 4.64
N SER A 63 15.52 -15.11 4.53
CA SER A 63 16.44 -16.07 3.89
C SER A 63 16.76 -15.67 2.46
N LEU A 64 15.75 -15.24 1.68
CA LEU A 64 15.95 -14.77 0.32
C LEU A 64 16.80 -13.49 0.30
N ALA A 65 16.50 -12.53 1.17
CA ALA A 65 17.25 -11.28 1.27
C ALA A 65 18.73 -11.51 1.66
N ASP A 66 19.01 -12.42 2.59
CA ASP A 66 20.37 -12.77 3.01
C ASP A 66 21.17 -13.44 1.89
N VAL A 67 20.58 -14.46 1.24
CA VAL A 67 21.24 -15.19 0.16
C VAL A 67 21.48 -14.30 -1.05
N VAL A 68 20.46 -13.55 -1.49
CA VAL A 68 20.60 -12.62 -2.62
C VAL A 68 21.51 -11.44 -2.25
N GLY A 69 21.41 -10.92 -1.03
CA GLY A 69 22.23 -9.82 -0.54
C GLY A 69 23.73 -10.16 -0.53
N ARG A 70 24.11 -11.36 -0.08
CA ARG A 70 25.50 -11.85 -0.17
C ARG A 70 26.00 -11.94 -1.61
N THR A 71 25.16 -12.45 -2.51
CA THR A 71 25.50 -12.50 -3.94
C THR A 71 25.67 -11.10 -4.50
N VAL A 72 24.75 -10.17 -4.23
CA VAL A 72 24.82 -8.78 -4.70
C VAL A 72 26.05 -8.05 -4.17
N ALA A 73 26.43 -8.25 -2.90
CA ALA A 73 27.62 -7.66 -2.32
C ALA A 73 28.92 -8.17 -2.96
N ALA A 74 28.91 -9.38 -3.53
CA ALA A 74 30.06 -9.97 -4.22
C ALA A 74 30.13 -9.61 -5.71
N LEU A 75 29.07 -9.03 -6.29
CA LEU A 75 29.04 -8.53 -7.67
C LEU A 75 29.81 -7.20 -7.78
N PRO A 76 30.52 -6.95 -8.90
CA PRO A 76 31.24 -5.70 -9.09
C PRO A 76 30.31 -4.48 -8.99
N SER A 77 30.75 -3.44 -8.28
CA SER A 77 30.02 -2.18 -8.09
C SER A 77 29.82 -1.41 -9.40
N SER A 78 30.71 -1.65 -10.37
CA SER A 78 30.79 -0.97 -11.66
C SER A 78 30.11 -1.81 -12.73
N ASP A 79 28.83 -1.52 -12.92
CA ASP A 79 28.02 -1.67 -14.14
C ASP A 79 26.55 -1.69 -13.69
N THR A 80 26.14 -0.58 -13.06
CA THR A 80 24.76 -0.13 -13.23
C THR A 80 24.58 0.15 -14.72
N PRO A 81 23.57 -0.41 -15.39
CA PRO A 81 23.33 -0.13 -16.80
C PRO A 81 23.29 1.39 -16.99
N ARG A 82 24.10 1.90 -17.93
CA ARG A 82 24.06 3.32 -18.28
C ARG A 82 22.60 3.67 -18.61
N PRO A 83 22.01 4.72 -18.02
CA PRO A 83 20.70 5.19 -18.43
C PRO A 83 20.72 5.45 -19.94
N GLY A 84 19.80 4.83 -20.69
CA GLY A 84 19.76 4.84 -22.16
C GLY A 84 19.90 3.49 -22.86
N VAL A 85 20.16 2.39 -22.14
CA VAL A 85 20.18 1.00 -22.68
C VAL A 85 18.87 0.24 -22.38
N GLU A 86 17.78 0.98 -22.13
CA GLU A 86 16.45 0.41 -21.89
C GLU A 86 15.98 -0.38 -23.12
N GLY A 87 15.77 -1.69 -22.96
CA GLY A 87 15.29 -2.60 -24.01
C GLY A 87 16.33 -3.57 -24.60
N ALA A 88 17.59 -3.54 -24.16
CA ALA A 88 18.66 -4.34 -24.80
C ALA A 88 18.64 -5.86 -24.50
N SER A 89 17.98 -6.33 -23.43
CA SER A 89 17.81 -7.76 -23.11
C SER A 89 16.45 -8.01 -22.44
N PRO A 90 15.80 -9.17 -22.67
CA PRO A 90 14.58 -9.52 -21.93
C PRO A 90 14.78 -9.51 -20.40
N TRP A 91 16.00 -9.76 -19.91
CA TRP A 91 16.34 -9.67 -18.49
C TRP A 91 16.25 -8.24 -17.94
N HIS A 92 16.62 -7.24 -18.73
CA HIS A 92 16.42 -5.83 -18.36
C HIS A 92 14.93 -5.48 -18.27
N VAL A 93 14.11 -6.00 -19.20
CA VAL A 93 12.67 -5.76 -19.19
C VAL A 93 12.03 -6.42 -17.96
N ALA A 94 12.41 -7.65 -17.63
CA ALA A 94 11.97 -8.31 -16.40
C ALA A 94 12.39 -7.55 -15.14
N ALA A 95 13.64 -7.07 -15.08
CA ALA A 95 14.14 -6.25 -13.98
C ALA A 95 13.35 -4.94 -13.82
N GLY A 96 13.02 -4.27 -14.94
CA GLY A 96 12.20 -3.06 -14.93
C GLY A 96 10.78 -3.30 -14.42
N ARG A 97 10.15 -4.42 -14.81
CA ARG A 97 8.82 -4.81 -14.29
C ARG A 97 8.87 -5.10 -12.79
N LEU A 98 9.88 -5.83 -12.33
CA LEU A 98 10.06 -6.10 -10.90
C LEU A 98 10.37 -4.81 -10.12
N ALA A 99 11.11 -3.87 -10.70
CA ALA A 99 11.41 -2.58 -10.07
C ALA A 99 10.13 -1.74 -9.89
N LEU A 100 9.27 -1.66 -10.91
CA LEU A 100 7.97 -1.01 -10.76
C LEU A 100 7.10 -1.71 -9.69
N ALA A 101 7.13 -3.04 -9.64
CA ALA A 101 6.42 -3.79 -8.60
C ALA A 101 6.98 -3.49 -7.20
N HIS A 102 8.31 -3.37 -7.07
CA HIS A 102 8.98 -2.93 -5.85
C HIS A 102 8.51 -1.55 -5.42
N ASP A 103 8.47 -0.59 -6.35
CA ASP A 103 8.08 0.78 -6.08
C ASP A 103 6.63 0.86 -5.59
N LEU A 104 5.71 0.05 -6.14
CA LEU A 104 4.32 -0.04 -5.63
C LEU A 104 4.26 -0.48 -4.17
N LEU A 105 5.07 -1.47 -3.76
CA LEU A 105 5.14 -1.88 -2.37
C LEU A 105 5.82 -0.82 -1.49
N ALA A 106 6.91 -0.23 -2.00
CA ALA A 106 7.67 0.78 -1.28
C ALA A 106 6.84 2.04 -1.00
N GLN A 107 5.96 2.44 -1.93
CA GLN A 107 5.01 3.55 -1.75
C GLN A 107 4.06 3.37 -0.56
N GLN A 108 3.88 2.15 -0.05
CA GLN A 108 3.03 1.89 1.11
C GLN A 108 3.74 2.15 2.44
N VAL A 109 5.06 2.30 2.43
CA VAL A 109 5.89 2.38 3.63
C VAL A 109 6.73 3.65 3.61
N GLY A 110 6.59 4.48 4.64
CA GLY A 110 7.37 5.69 4.80
C GLY A 110 8.85 5.42 5.14
N PRO A 111 9.68 6.47 5.15
CA PRO A 111 11.13 6.36 5.39
C PRO A 111 11.49 5.70 6.74
N ASP A 112 10.60 5.80 7.72
CA ASP A 112 10.77 5.29 9.09
C ASP A 112 9.98 3.99 9.32
N GLY A 113 9.40 3.40 8.28
CA GLY A 113 8.61 2.18 8.37
C GLY A 113 7.13 2.39 8.71
N GLN A 114 6.69 3.65 8.80
CA GLN A 114 5.29 4.03 9.00
C GLN A 114 4.41 3.60 7.82
N GLU A 115 3.17 3.25 8.10
CA GLU A 115 2.19 2.88 7.08
C GLU A 115 1.66 4.15 6.39
N LEU A 116 1.73 4.22 5.07
CA LEU A 116 1.24 5.36 4.28
C LEU A 116 -0.17 5.17 3.74
N GLY A 117 -0.70 3.95 3.83
CA GLY A 117 -2.02 3.60 3.34
C GLY A 117 -2.60 2.34 3.96
N PRO A 118 -3.89 2.05 3.70
CA PRO A 118 -4.57 0.88 4.25
C PRO A 118 -3.96 -0.44 3.76
N ASP A 119 -3.37 -0.45 2.56
CA ASP A 119 -2.76 -1.67 2.00
C ASP A 119 -1.39 -1.99 2.63
N ALA A 120 -0.73 -1.01 3.28
CA ALA A 120 0.56 -1.18 3.94
C ALA A 120 0.53 -2.25 5.05
N ARG A 121 -0.61 -2.42 5.73
CA ARG A 121 -0.79 -3.45 6.76
C ARG A 121 -0.60 -4.88 6.21
N HIS A 122 -0.85 -5.10 4.92
CA HIS A 122 -0.66 -6.41 4.30
C HIS A 122 0.83 -6.77 4.18
N LEU A 123 1.75 -5.79 4.26
CA LEU A 123 3.18 -6.04 4.40
C LEU A 123 3.58 -6.53 5.81
N ALA A 124 2.71 -6.37 6.80
CA ALA A 124 2.87 -6.96 8.12
C ALA A 124 2.30 -8.38 8.21
N ASP A 125 1.53 -8.81 7.22
CA ASP A 125 0.92 -10.13 7.19
C ASP A 125 1.92 -11.18 6.69
N ARG A 126 2.14 -12.21 7.52
CA ARG A 126 3.10 -13.27 7.23
C ARG A 126 2.71 -14.04 5.96
N ASP A 127 1.44 -14.41 5.80
CA ASP A 127 1.03 -15.24 4.67
C ASP A 127 1.06 -14.44 3.37
N ALA A 128 0.68 -13.16 3.41
CA ALA A 128 0.76 -12.27 2.26
C ALA A 128 2.21 -12.08 1.78
N THR A 129 3.14 -11.88 2.71
CA THR A 129 4.56 -11.67 2.39
C THR A 129 5.28 -12.96 2.01
N VAL A 130 4.88 -14.12 2.55
CA VAL A 130 5.34 -15.44 2.07
C VAL A 130 4.94 -15.66 0.61
N ALA A 131 3.68 -15.39 0.24
CA ALA A 131 3.22 -15.52 -1.15
C ALA A 131 4.05 -14.61 -2.10
N ALA A 132 4.21 -13.33 -1.76
CA ALA A 132 5.04 -12.40 -2.53
C ALA A 132 6.52 -12.85 -2.61
N THR A 133 7.07 -13.39 -1.53
CA THR A 133 8.44 -13.92 -1.49
C THR A 133 8.63 -15.08 -2.46
N GLY A 134 7.69 -16.03 -2.51
CA GLY A 134 7.77 -17.18 -3.42
C GLY A 134 7.89 -16.75 -4.88
N ARG A 135 7.20 -15.67 -5.28
CA ARG A 135 7.26 -15.13 -6.64
C ARG A 135 8.60 -14.47 -6.96
N VAL A 136 9.18 -13.73 -6.01
CA VAL A 136 10.53 -13.16 -6.15
C VAL A 136 11.61 -14.25 -6.15
N ALA A 137 11.44 -15.29 -5.33
CA ALA A 137 12.32 -16.46 -5.32
C ALA A 137 12.27 -17.20 -6.66
N THR A 138 11.09 -17.32 -7.28
CA THR A 138 10.93 -17.90 -8.61
C THR A 138 11.69 -17.12 -9.68
N LEU A 139 11.58 -15.79 -9.67
CA LEU A 139 12.40 -14.94 -10.55
C LEU A 139 13.89 -15.12 -10.32
N THR A 140 14.30 -15.28 -9.07
CA THR A 140 15.70 -15.49 -8.69
C THR A 140 16.21 -16.86 -9.17
N ALA A 141 15.39 -17.91 -9.08
CA ALA A 141 15.70 -19.24 -9.58
C ALA A 141 15.83 -19.24 -11.11
N LEU A 142 14.89 -18.63 -11.84
CA LEU A 142 14.97 -18.48 -13.30
C LEU A 142 16.24 -17.73 -13.73
N ALA A 143 16.61 -16.67 -13.01
CA ALA A 143 17.85 -15.94 -13.27
C ALA A 143 19.10 -16.80 -13.02
N ALA A 144 19.07 -17.65 -11.98
CA ALA A 144 20.17 -18.55 -11.64
C ALA A 144 20.35 -19.66 -12.69
N ASP A 145 19.25 -20.24 -13.17
CA ASP A 145 19.26 -21.25 -14.24
C ASP A 145 19.83 -20.68 -15.53
N ALA A 146 19.33 -19.50 -15.95
CA ALA A 146 19.87 -18.82 -17.12
C ALA A 146 21.34 -18.45 -16.98
N ALA A 147 21.79 -18.04 -15.78
CA ALA A 147 23.19 -17.77 -15.52
C ALA A 147 24.07 -19.03 -15.62
N GLN A 148 23.54 -20.19 -15.23
CA GLN A 148 24.22 -21.48 -15.36
C GLN A 148 24.39 -21.89 -16.83
N ASP A 149 23.36 -21.69 -17.66
CA ASP A 149 23.43 -21.94 -19.09
C ASP A 149 24.46 -21.04 -19.77
N LEU A 150 24.36 -19.72 -19.54
CA LEU A 150 25.30 -18.71 -20.03
C LEU A 150 26.76 -18.98 -19.62
N PHE A 151 26.97 -19.35 -18.36
CA PHE A 151 28.30 -19.68 -17.86
C PHE A 151 28.87 -20.94 -18.55
N THR A 152 28.00 -21.92 -18.83
CA THR A 152 28.39 -23.15 -19.53
C THR A 152 28.78 -22.84 -20.97
N GLU A 153 28.00 -22.01 -21.67
CA GLU A 153 28.28 -21.54 -23.04
C GLU A 153 29.64 -20.82 -23.12
N LEU A 154 29.90 -19.86 -22.22
CA LEU A 154 31.18 -19.14 -22.15
C LEU A 154 32.36 -20.09 -21.93
N ARG A 155 32.20 -21.12 -21.10
CA ARG A 155 33.25 -22.10 -20.81
C ARG A 155 33.53 -23.02 -21.99
N THR A 156 32.51 -23.33 -22.79
CA THR A 156 32.64 -24.18 -23.99
C THR A 156 33.15 -23.42 -25.21
N ALA A 157 32.92 -22.10 -25.29
CA ALA A 157 33.39 -21.25 -26.38
C ALA A 157 34.88 -20.87 -26.31
N ALA A 158 35.55 -21.12 -25.18
CA ALA A 158 36.99 -20.86 -25.02
C ALA A 158 37.85 -21.84 -25.87
N PRO A 159 38.89 -21.36 -26.58
CA PRO A 159 39.65 -22.16 -27.53
C PRO A 159 40.39 -23.37 -26.90
N PRO A 160 40.50 -24.49 -27.64
CA PRO A 160 40.97 -25.79 -27.14
C PRO A 160 42.42 -25.83 -26.66
N ASP A 161 43.30 -24.90 -27.08
CA ASP A 161 44.70 -24.83 -26.63
C ASP A 161 44.86 -24.49 -25.13
N SER A 162 43.76 -24.15 -24.45
CA SER A 162 43.72 -23.91 -23.00
C SER A 162 43.27 -25.14 -22.19
N ALA A 163 42.96 -26.25 -22.85
CA ALA A 163 42.29 -27.40 -22.22
C ALA A 163 43.21 -28.27 -21.35
N GLU A 164 44.52 -28.29 -21.60
CA GLU A 164 45.47 -29.16 -20.87
C GLU A 164 45.87 -28.64 -19.47
N ARG A 165 45.47 -27.41 -19.10
CA ARG A 165 45.63 -26.90 -17.74
C ARG A 165 44.39 -26.14 -17.31
N ARG A 166 43.31 -26.85 -17.00
CA ARG A 166 42.19 -26.27 -16.24
C ARG A 166 42.40 -26.56 -14.75
N PRO A 167 43.07 -25.67 -13.97
CA PRO A 167 42.96 -25.74 -12.52
C PRO A 167 41.49 -25.54 -12.12
N VAL A 168 41.12 -26.00 -10.93
CA VAL A 168 39.87 -25.61 -10.27
C VAL A 168 39.96 -24.10 -10.04
N VAL A 169 39.50 -23.31 -11.01
CA VAL A 169 39.58 -21.85 -10.97
C VAL A 169 38.70 -21.37 -9.81
N SER A 170 39.31 -20.86 -8.74
CA SER A 170 38.57 -20.12 -7.72
C SER A 170 37.87 -18.92 -8.39
N GLY A 171 36.61 -18.65 -8.02
CA GLY A 171 35.79 -17.62 -8.68
C GLY A 171 36.41 -16.21 -8.72
N SER A 172 37.45 -15.94 -7.93
CA SER A 172 38.25 -14.71 -7.94
C SER A 172 39.11 -14.51 -9.20
N GLN A 173 39.37 -15.56 -9.98
CA GLN A 173 40.22 -15.52 -11.18
C GLN A 173 39.42 -15.44 -12.50
N LEU A 174 38.09 -15.39 -12.43
CA LEU A 174 37.23 -15.32 -13.61
C LEU A 174 37.13 -13.88 -14.15
N PRO A 175 36.98 -13.69 -15.48
CA PRO A 175 36.58 -12.41 -16.06
C PRO A 175 35.30 -11.87 -15.41
N PRO A 176 35.08 -10.54 -15.35
CA PRO A 176 33.96 -9.93 -14.61
C PRO A 176 32.58 -10.54 -14.94
N ASN A 177 32.28 -10.76 -16.21
CA ASN A 177 31.01 -11.36 -16.64
C ASN A 177 30.88 -12.83 -16.23
N ALA A 178 31.93 -13.61 -16.43
CA ALA A 178 31.96 -15.01 -16.00
C ALA A 178 31.86 -15.16 -14.48
N ARG A 179 32.47 -14.23 -13.72
CA ARG A 179 32.35 -14.16 -12.26
C ARG A 179 30.92 -13.80 -11.83
N ALA A 180 30.29 -12.84 -12.48
CA ALA A 180 28.91 -12.46 -12.18
C ALA A 180 27.95 -13.62 -12.42
N LEU A 181 28.05 -14.30 -13.57
CA LEU A 181 27.26 -15.49 -13.87
C LEU A 181 27.53 -16.63 -12.88
N TRP A 182 28.79 -16.86 -12.50
CA TRP A 182 29.19 -17.86 -11.49
C TRP A 182 28.58 -17.60 -10.11
N LEU A 183 28.45 -16.33 -9.72
CA LEU A 183 27.80 -15.94 -8.47
C LEU A 183 26.28 -16.12 -8.54
N ILE A 184 25.65 -15.64 -9.62
CA ILE A 184 24.19 -15.70 -9.80
C ILE A 184 23.69 -17.14 -9.88
N ARG A 185 24.37 -18.02 -10.61
CA ARG A 185 23.99 -19.45 -10.66
C ARG A 185 23.99 -20.14 -9.29
N GLY A 186 24.81 -19.64 -8.35
CA GLY A 186 24.85 -20.16 -6.98
C GLY A 186 23.55 -19.95 -6.21
N LEU A 187 22.64 -19.13 -6.74
CA LEU A 187 21.31 -18.89 -6.18
C LEU A 187 20.29 -19.98 -6.51
N ALA A 188 20.54 -20.89 -7.48
CA ALA A 188 19.54 -21.81 -7.98
C ALA A 188 18.92 -22.71 -6.89
N VAL A 189 19.78 -23.41 -6.13
CA VAL A 189 19.34 -24.26 -5.01
C VAL A 189 18.64 -23.47 -3.91
N PRO A 190 19.24 -22.43 -3.29
CA PRO A 190 18.59 -21.73 -2.19
C PRO A 190 17.31 -20.98 -2.62
N ALA A 191 17.24 -20.48 -3.86
CA ALA A 191 16.00 -19.88 -4.36
C ALA A 191 14.92 -20.95 -4.57
N GLY A 192 15.27 -22.12 -5.11
CA GLY A 192 14.36 -23.27 -5.25
C GLY A 192 13.79 -23.73 -3.91
N ASP A 193 14.63 -23.91 -2.89
CA ASP A 193 14.20 -24.29 -1.54
C ASP A 193 13.20 -23.28 -0.95
N ILE A 194 13.40 -21.99 -1.24
CA ILE A 194 12.50 -20.91 -0.78
C ILE A 194 11.17 -20.94 -1.55
N VAL A 195 11.18 -21.26 -2.85
CA VAL A 195 9.94 -21.44 -3.64
C VAL A 195 9.10 -22.57 -3.04
N ASP A 196 9.74 -23.71 -2.72
CA ASP A 196 9.07 -24.86 -2.13
C ASP A 196 8.48 -24.51 -0.74
N GLN A 197 9.25 -23.80 0.09
CA GLN A 197 8.78 -23.32 1.40
C GLN A 197 7.58 -22.37 1.31
N CYS A 198 7.51 -21.56 0.24
CA CYS A 198 6.42 -20.60 0.05
C CYS A 198 5.13 -21.24 -0.48
N GLY A 199 5.19 -22.50 -0.92
CA GLY A 199 4.06 -23.22 -1.52
C GLY A 199 3.91 -22.98 -3.03
N GLY A 200 4.99 -22.60 -3.71
CA GLY A 200 5.04 -22.44 -5.17
C GLY A 200 4.82 -21.01 -5.70
N PRO A 201 5.09 -20.79 -6.99
CA PRO A 201 5.07 -19.47 -7.64
C PRO A 201 3.66 -18.89 -7.82
N ASP A 202 2.64 -19.74 -7.88
CA ASP A 202 1.28 -19.33 -8.24
C ASP A 202 0.39 -19.08 -7.02
N ARG A 203 0.96 -19.09 -5.80
CA ARG A 203 0.19 -18.83 -4.58
C ARG A 203 -0.25 -17.37 -4.59
N PRO A 204 -1.55 -17.09 -4.79
CA PRO A 204 -2.01 -15.71 -4.83
C PRO A 204 -1.99 -15.10 -3.43
N GLY A 205 -1.73 -13.81 -3.34
CA GLY A 205 -1.74 -13.05 -2.09
C GLY A 205 -2.48 -11.72 -2.21
N PRO A 206 -2.94 -11.13 -1.09
CA PRO A 206 -3.62 -9.83 -1.12
C PRO A 206 -2.72 -8.71 -1.66
N LEU A 207 -1.39 -8.86 -1.58
CA LEU A 207 -0.44 -7.93 -2.19
C LEU A 207 -0.52 -7.93 -3.72
N ASP A 208 -0.96 -9.00 -4.36
CA ASP A 208 -1.07 -9.06 -5.83
C ASP A 208 -2.08 -8.05 -6.37
N ASP A 209 -3.11 -7.71 -5.59
CA ASP A 209 -4.13 -6.71 -5.95
C ASP A 209 -3.70 -5.28 -5.58
N LEU A 210 -2.46 -5.06 -5.14
CA LEU A 210 -1.97 -3.75 -4.73
C LEU A 210 -1.82 -2.83 -5.93
N GLN A 211 -2.41 -1.64 -5.81
CA GLN A 211 -2.41 -0.57 -6.82
C GLN A 211 -1.66 0.66 -6.30
N PRO A 212 -1.32 1.63 -7.17
CA PRO A 212 -0.75 2.90 -6.73
C PRO A 212 -1.61 3.57 -5.65
N LEU A 213 -0.97 4.09 -4.61
CA LEU A 213 -1.62 4.65 -3.40
C LEU A 213 -2.62 5.79 -3.71
N PHE A 214 -2.45 6.49 -4.84
CA PHE A 214 -3.24 7.67 -5.21
C PHE A 214 -4.16 7.47 -6.41
N ALA A 215 -4.59 6.22 -6.64
CA ALA A 215 -5.49 5.78 -7.71
C ALA A 215 -5.01 6.12 -9.14
N ASP A 216 -5.02 5.12 -10.00
CA ASP A 216 -4.85 5.37 -11.43
C ASP A 216 -6.02 6.25 -11.93
N ARG A 217 -5.71 7.36 -12.61
CA ARG A 217 -6.73 8.28 -13.14
C ARG A 217 -7.65 7.60 -14.14
N ASP A 218 -7.21 6.51 -14.74
CA ASP A 218 -7.98 5.75 -15.71
C ASP A 218 -8.99 4.80 -15.05
N LEU A 219 -8.99 4.68 -13.71
CA LEU A 219 -10.00 3.91 -12.98
C LEU A 219 -11.41 4.54 -13.10
N PRO A 220 -12.47 3.71 -13.12
CA PRO A 220 -13.84 4.16 -13.00
C PRO A 220 -14.04 5.10 -11.79
N VAL A 221 -14.91 6.09 -11.93
CA VAL A 221 -15.10 7.14 -10.91
C VAL A 221 -15.42 6.56 -9.53
N LEU A 222 -16.29 5.54 -9.46
CA LEU A 222 -16.63 4.88 -8.19
C LEU A 222 -15.39 4.26 -7.52
N ASP A 223 -14.53 3.61 -8.29
CA ASP A 223 -13.33 2.93 -7.78
C ASP A 223 -12.35 3.95 -7.20
N ARG A 224 -12.13 5.07 -7.92
CA ARG A 224 -11.30 6.18 -7.42
C ARG A 224 -11.85 6.74 -6.10
N ARG A 225 -13.17 6.91 -5.99
CA ARG A 225 -13.81 7.43 -4.77
C ARG A 225 -13.71 6.45 -3.61
N LEU A 226 -13.88 5.16 -3.87
CA LEU A 226 -13.71 4.11 -2.86
C LEU A 226 -12.28 4.07 -2.32
N GLU A 227 -11.26 4.15 -3.18
CA GLU A 227 -9.86 4.21 -2.73
C GLU A 227 -9.55 5.51 -1.95
N GLN A 228 -10.06 6.65 -2.41
CA GLN A 228 -9.95 7.92 -1.67
C GLN A 228 -10.63 7.85 -0.29
N LEU A 229 -11.77 7.16 -0.19
CA LEU A 229 -12.46 6.95 1.09
C LEU A 229 -11.65 6.06 2.02
N ARG A 230 -11.08 4.95 1.53
CA ARG A 230 -10.20 4.07 2.31
C ARG A 230 -9.00 4.84 2.86
N LEU A 231 -8.35 5.66 2.03
CA LEU A 231 -7.23 6.50 2.43
C LEU A 231 -7.66 7.56 3.45
N ALA A 232 -8.79 8.25 3.21
CA ALA A 232 -9.30 9.25 4.15
C ALA A 232 -9.61 8.64 5.53
N ALA A 233 -10.26 7.47 5.57
CA ALA A 233 -10.50 6.75 6.81
C ALA A 233 -9.20 6.35 7.51
N PHE A 234 -8.20 5.85 6.75
CA PHE A 234 -6.88 5.52 7.28
C PHE A 234 -6.18 6.75 7.88
N VAL A 235 -6.22 7.91 7.20
CA VAL A 235 -5.64 9.16 7.71
C VAL A 235 -6.28 9.57 9.04
N LEU A 236 -7.61 9.49 9.17
CA LEU A 236 -8.30 9.78 10.44
C LEU A 236 -7.89 8.82 11.57
N SER A 237 -7.45 7.60 11.23
CA SER A 237 -6.96 6.62 12.20
C SER A 237 -5.53 6.86 12.69
N GLN A 238 -4.78 7.77 12.04
CA GLN A 238 -3.39 8.06 12.44
C GLN A 238 -3.31 8.76 13.80
N PRO A 239 -2.22 8.54 14.59
CA PRO A 239 -2.08 9.09 15.93
C PRO A 239 -2.28 10.61 16.03
N ASP A 240 -1.76 11.35 15.05
CA ASP A 240 -1.75 12.81 15.03
C ASP A 240 -3.07 13.43 14.52
N ALA A 241 -3.98 12.61 13.99
CA ALA A 241 -5.23 13.11 13.42
C ALA A 241 -6.21 13.54 14.52
N SER A 242 -6.98 14.58 14.23
CA SER A 242 -8.00 15.16 15.12
C SER A 242 -9.41 15.06 14.51
N PRO A 243 -9.99 13.85 14.40
CA PRO A 243 -11.23 13.61 13.67
C PRO A 243 -12.48 14.12 14.41
N THR A 244 -13.38 14.70 13.63
CA THR A 244 -14.74 15.00 14.07
C THR A 244 -15.55 13.72 14.28
N HIS A 245 -16.46 13.73 15.25
CA HIS A 245 -17.41 12.63 15.46
C HIS A 245 -18.37 12.49 14.25
N HIS A 246 -18.69 13.59 13.56
CA HIS A 246 -19.48 13.59 12.33
C HIS A 246 -18.83 12.75 11.23
N ALA A 247 -17.51 12.82 11.06
CA ALA A 247 -16.83 11.98 10.08
C ALA A 247 -16.98 10.49 10.37
N LEU A 248 -16.83 10.08 11.65
CA LEU A 248 -17.06 8.69 12.05
C LEU A 248 -18.51 8.24 11.84
N ALA A 249 -19.48 9.11 12.15
CA ALA A 249 -20.88 8.83 11.93
C ALA A 249 -21.21 8.66 10.43
N ALA A 250 -20.66 9.52 9.57
CA ALA A 250 -20.88 9.45 8.13
C ALA A 250 -20.21 8.24 7.46
N LEU A 251 -19.01 7.85 7.91
CA LEU A 251 -18.39 6.60 7.45
C LEU A 251 -19.24 5.38 7.83
N ALA A 252 -19.79 5.36 9.04
CA ALA A 252 -20.65 4.27 9.49
C ALA A 252 -22.01 4.26 8.78
N ASP A 253 -22.60 5.43 8.52
CA ASP A 253 -23.82 5.58 7.73
C ASP A 253 -23.62 5.10 6.29
N LEU A 254 -22.55 5.53 5.62
CA LEU A 254 -22.20 5.03 4.29
C LEU A 254 -22.02 3.50 4.30
N ALA A 255 -21.34 2.95 5.30
CA ALA A 255 -21.13 1.51 5.40
C ALA A 255 -22.46 0.73 5.52
N ALA A 256 -23.42 1.25 6.31
CA ALA A 256 -24.77 0.71 6.36
C ALA A 256 -25.48 0.81 5.00
N VAL A 257 -25.35 1.93 4.29
CA VAL A 257 -25.90 2.10 2.94
C VAL A 257 -25.30 1.11 1.94
N ILE A 258 -23.98 0.92 1.93
CA ILE A 258 -23.31 -0.05 1.06
C ILE A 258 -23.90 -1.45 1.29
N ALA A 259 -24.02 -1.88 2.53
CA ALA A 259 -24.59 -3.18 2.87
C ALA A 259 -26.09 -3.28 2.50
N GLY A 260 -26.87 -2.23 2.76
CA GLY A 260 -28.28 -2.14 2.40
C GLY A 260 -28.52 -2.21 0.89
N GLN A 261 -27.75 -1.46 0.11
CA GLN A 261 -27.82 -1.49 -1.36
C GLN A 261 -27.34 -2.83 -1.93
N THR A 262 -26.33 -3.44 -1.31
CA THR A 262 -25.90 -4.81 -1.66
C THR A 262 -27.03 -5.81 -1.46
N ASN A 263 -27.78 -5.71 -0.37
CA ASN A 263 -28.97 -6.54 -0.15
C ASN A 263 -30.03 -6.29 -1.24
N LEU A 264 -30.35 -5.04 -1.56
CA LEU A 264 -31.31 -4.70 -2.62
C LEU A 264 -30.88 -5.28 -3.98
N ALA A 265 -29.59 -5.25 -4.30
CA ALA A 265 -29.04 -5.84 -5.52
C ALA A 265 -29.11 -7.38 -5.56
N LEU A 266 -29.07 -8.05 -4.41
CA LEU A 266 -29.15 -9.51 -4.30
C LEU A 266 -30.58 -10.05 -4.28
N ARG A 267 -31.57 -9.22 -3.92
CA ARG A 267 -32.98 -9.63 -3.79
C ARG A 267 -33.57 -10.28 -5.04
N PRO A 268 -33.35 -9.80 -6.27
CA PRO A 268 -33.91 -10.43 -7.47
C PRO A 268 -33.41 -11.86 -7.71
N TYR A 269 -32.23 -12.19 -7.19
CA TYR A 269 -31.60 -13.52 -7.30
C TYR A 269 -31.89 -14.42 -6.10
N SER A 270 -32.51 -13.86 -5.06
CA SER A 270 -32.89 -14.56 -3.84
C SER A 270 -34.22 -15.29 -4.08
N ASN A 271 -34.32 -16.55 -3.67
CA ASN A 271 -35.48 -17.38 -3.96
C ASN A 271 -36.01 -17.99 -2.65
N PRO A 272 -36.77 -17.21 -1.85
CA PRO A 272 -37.10 -17.53 -0.46
C PRO A 272 -37.99 -18.77 -0.30
N GLY A 273 -38.53 -19.34 -1.38
CA GLY A 273 -39.40 -20.51 -1.38
C GLY A 273 -38.70 -21.88 -1.43
N ARG A 274 -37.36 -21.96 -1.56
CA ARG A 274 -36.63 -23.24 -1.60
C ARG A 274 -36.22 -23.75 -0.21
N ARG A 275 -36.26 -25.07 -0.01
CA ARG A 275 -35.88 -25.75 1.26
C ARG A 275 -34.42 -25.54 1.66
N THR A 276 -33.53 -25.31 0.70
CA THR A 276 -32.12 -24.97 0.93
C THR A 276 -31.88 -23.52 0.52
N ALA A 277 -31.42 -22.69 1.45
CA ALA A 277 -31.10 -21.29 1.17
C ALA A 277 -30.02 -21.21 0.07
N SER A 278 -30.34 -20.56 -1.04
CA SER A 278 -29.39 -20.36 -2.12
C SER A 278 -28.21 -19.49 -1.66
N PRO A 279 -27.03 -19.55 -2.30
CA PRO A 279 -25.91 -18.67 -1.99
C PRO A 279 -26.30 -17.17 -2.01
N HIS A 280 -27.18 -16.78 -2.94
CA HIS A 280 -27.73 -15.42 -3.01
C HIS A 280 -28.59 -15.08 -1.79
N ASP A 281 -29.42 -16.01 -1.28
CA ASP A 281 -30.19 -15.79 -0.04
C ASP A 281 -29.28 -15.62 1.17
N GLN A 282 -28.19 -16.39 1.24
CA GLN A 282 -27.21 -16.30 2.32
C GLN A 282 -26.46 -14.97 2.28
N ALA A 283 -26.02 -14.55 1.09
CA ALA A 283 -25.37 -13.25 0.88
C ALA A 283 -26.33 -12.09 1.18
N SER A 284 -27.60 -12.17 0.78
CA SER A 284 -28.63 -11.15 1.09
C SER A 284 -28.87 -11.05 2.59
N LYS A 285 -29.06 -12.19 3.29
CA LYS A 285 -29.19 -12.21 4.75
C LYS A 285 -27.96 -11.64 5.45
N GLN A 286 -26.77 -11.98 4.96
CA GLN A 286 -25.53 -11.44 5.50
C GLN A 286 -25.45 -9.93 5.28
N ALA A 287 -25.84 -9.42 4.11
CA ALA A 287 -25.87 -7.99 3.84
C ALA A 287 -26.83 -7.23 4.78
N VAL A 288 -27.99 -7.80 5.10
CA VAL A 288 -28.90 -7.25 6.13
C VAL A 288 -28.25 -7.23 7.51
N ALA A 289 -27.61 -8.33 7.91
CA ALA A 289 -26.92 -8.40 9.20
C ALA A 289 -25.76 -7.39 9.29
N THR A 290 -25.00 -7.22 8.21
CA THR A 290 -23.92 -6.24 8.11
C THR A 290 -24.45 -4.81 8.18
N ALA A 291 -25.55 -4.49 7.49
CA ALA A 291 -26.19 -3.18 7.60
C ALA A 291 -26.62 -2.89 9.05
N ALA A 292 -27.29 -3.84 9.70
CA ALA A 292 -27.74 -3.70 11.09
C ALA A 292 -26.57 -3.50 12.07
N ALA A 293 -25.44 -4.18 11.86
CA ALA A 293 -24.24 -4.01 12.68
C ALA A 293 -23.68 -2.58 12.55
N TRP A 294 -23.66 -2.03 11.33
CA TRP A 294 -23.19 -0.67 11.06
C TRP A 294 -24.13 0.41 11.58
N GLU A 295 -25.44 0.24 11.48
CA GLU A 295 -26.47 1.20 11.94
C GLU A 295 -26.42 1.48 13.46
N ILE A 296 -25.79 0.62 14.26
CA ILE A 296 -25.62 0.85 15.70
C ILE A 296 -24.65 2.02 15.96
N ILE A 297 -23.58 2.11 15.18
CA ILE A 297 -22.50 3.09 15.39
C ILE A 297 -22.98 4.54 15.27
N PRO A 298 -23.64 4.99 14.18
CA PRO A 298 -24.07 6.39 14.07
C PRO A 298 -25.11 6.74 15.13
N ARG A 299 -25.98 5.81 15.54
CA ARG A 299 -26.92 6.00 16.66
C ARG A 299 -26.20 6.25 17.99
N MET A 300 -25.10 5.54 18.22
CA MET A 300 -24.27 5.76 19.41
C MET A 300 -23.52 7.10 19.35
N LEU A 301 -23.06 7.49 18.15
CA LEU A 301 -22.32 8.74 17.94
C LEU A 301 -23.21 9.99 17.90
N ALA A 302 -24.51 9.86 17.61
CA ALA A 302 -25.46 10.97 17.51
C ALA A 302 -25.56 11.84 18.77
N HIS A 303 -25.23 11.27 19.94
CA HIS A 303 -25.24 11.97 21.23
C HIS A 303 -23.84 12.29 21.74
N THR A 304 -22.83 12.15 20.89
CA THR A 304 -21.43 12.43 21.21
C THR A 304 -20.95 13.70 20.52
N VAL A 305 -19.97 14.35 21.12
CA VAL A 305 -19.28 15.52 20.58
C VAL A 305 -17.78 15.24 20.64
N SER A 306 -17.07 15.59 19.57
CA SER A 306 -15.60 15.56 19.49
C SER A 306 -15.09 16.98 19.33
N LEU A 307 -13.93 17.27 19.93
CA LEU A 307 -13.20 18.53 19.73
C LEU A 307 -12.40 18.56 18.42
N GLY A 308 -12.33 17.44 17.69
CA GLY A 308 -11.62 17.36 16.41
C GLY A 308 -12.27 18.20 15.32
N THR A 309 -11.47 18.67 14.36
CA THR A 309 -11.88 19.52 13.22
C THR A 309 -11.69 18.82 11.86
N GLU A 310 -11.07 17.64 11.84
CA GLU A 310 -10.76 16.90 10.62
C GLU A 310 -11.90 15.96 10.19
N GLY A 311 -11.85 15.52 8.93
CA GLY A 311 -12.80 14.56 8.37
C GLY A 311 -13.82 15.13 7.38
N ARG A 312 -13.72 16.42 7.01
CA ARG A 312 -14.54 17.02 5.93
C ARG A 312 -14.42 16.27 4.60
N VAL A 313 -13.20 15.83 4.25
CA VAL A 313 -12.97 15.04 3.03
C VAL A 313 -13.68 13.69 3.10
N ALA A 314 -13.59 12.98 4.23
CA ALA A 314 -14.29 11.71 4.44
C ALA A 314 -15.81 11.88 4.37
N LEU A 315 -16.35 12.97 4.94
CA LEU A 315 -17.77 13.33 4.84
C LEU A 315 -18.22 13.54 3.40
N ALA A 316 -17.49 14.35 2.64
CA ALA A 316 -17.82 14.64 1.23
C ALA A 316 -17.73 13.39 0.35
N LEU A 317 -16.71 12.55 0.56
CA LEU A 317 -16.56 11.28 -0.14
C LEU A 317 -17.69 10.30 0.23
N ALA A 318 -18.06 10.24 1.50
CA ALA A 318 -19.16 9.39 1.96
C ALA A 318 -20.46 9.74 1.24
N GLU A 319 -20.77 11.04 1.14
CA GLU A 319 -21.95 11.54 0.45
C GLU A 319 -21.92 11.29 -1.07
N ASP A 320 -20.80 11.56 -1.74
CA ASP A 320 -20.64 11.31 -3.19
C ASP A 320 -20.82 9.81 -3.52
N ILE A 321 -20.21 8.91 -2.72
CA ILE A 321 -20.35 7.46 -2.91
C ILE A 321 -21.80 7.02 -2.64
N ARG A 322 -22.43 7.56 -1.59
CA ARG A 322 -23.83 7.27 -1.25
C ARG A 322 -24.76 7.60 -2.42
N GLN A 323 -24.61 8.79 -3.02
CA GLN A 323 -25.41 9.21 -4.16
C GLN A 323 -25.21 8.29 -5.37
N ARG A 324 -23.95 7.91 -5.65
CA ARG A 324 -23.61 7.00 -6.76
C ARG A 324 -24.17 5.59 -6.59
N LEU A 325 -24.09 5.04 -5.38
CA LEU A 325 -24.62 3.69 -5.11
C LEU A 325 -26.14 3.66 -5.09
N THR A 326 -26.79 4.71 -4.60
CA THR A 326 -28.26 4.80 -4.60
C THR A 326 -28.80 4.94 -6.03
N GLY A 327 -28.05 5.58 -6.94
CA GLY A 327 -28.37 5.65 -8.37
C GLY A 327 -27.94 4.42 -9.18
N ALA A 328 -27.20 3.49 -8.60
CA ALA A 328 -26.73 2.29 -9.29
C ALA A 328 -27.82 1.21 -9.27
N LEU A 329 -28.50 1.01 -10.41
CA LEU A 329 -29.38 -0.14 -10.58
C LEU A 329 -28.52 -1.42 -10.71
N ALA A 330 -28.86 -2.46 -9.94
CA ALA A 330 -28.41 -3.80 -10.29
C ALA A 330 -29.02 -4.12 -11.65
N GLY A 331 -28.21 -4.19 -12.70
CA GLY A 331 -28.69 -4.65 -14.00
C GLY A 331 -29.27 -6.07 -13.86
N ASP A 332 -30.14 -6.48 -14.78
CA ASP A 332 -30.82 -7.79 -14.73
C ASP A 332 -29.86 -9.00 -14.80
N THR A 333 -28.55 -8.77 -14.90
CA THR A 333 -27.52 -9.80 -15.01
C THR A 333 -26.65 -9.84 -13.74
N PRO A 334 -26.09 -11.02 -13.38
CA PRO A 334 -25.15 -11.17 -12.26
C PRO A 334 -23.92 -10.22 -12.33
N GLN A 335 -23.60 -9.70 -13.52
CA GLN A 335 -22.55 -8.69 -13.72
C GLN A 335 -22.88 -7.35 -13.02
N GLY A 336 -24.18 -7.08 -12.76
CA GLY A 336 -24.67 -5.96 -11.97
C GLY A 336 -24.24 -5.97 -10.50
N LEU A 337 -23.68 -7.07 -9.99
CA LEU A 337 -23.15 -7.17 -8.62
C LEU A 337 -21.73 -6.59 -8.48
N ALA A 338 -21.01 -6.35 -9.58
CA ALA A 338 -19.61 -5.90 -9.53
C ALA A 338 -19.41 -4.57 -8.76
N PRO A 339 -20.25 -3.53 -8.90
CA PRO A 339 -20.11 -2.30 -8.11
C PRO A 339 -20.29 -2.54 -6.61
N PHE A 340 -21.24 -3.41 -6.23
CA PHE A 340 -21.51 -3.75 -4.83
C PHE A 340 -20.41 -4.61 -4.23
N ARG A 341 -19.82 -5.53 -5.00
CA ARG A 341 -18.63 -6.29 -4.60
C ARG A 341 -17.44 -5.36 -4.33
N ARG A 342 -17.20 -4.35 -5.19
CA ARG A 342 -16.16 -3.32 -4.97
C ARG A 342 -16.42 -2.52 -3.70
N ALA A 343 -17.64 -2.03 -3.53
CA ALA A 343 -18.00 -1.24 -2.36
C ALA A 343 -17.91 -2.07 -1.07
N ALA A 344 -18.28 -3.36 -1.09
CA ALA A 344 -18.18 -4.22 0.09
C ALA A 344 -16.73 -4.44 0.56
N LEU A 345 -15.74 -4.40 -0.35
CA LEU A 345 -14.32 -4.57 0.00
C LEU A 345 -13.78 -3.46 0.91
N VAL A 346 -14.39 -2.27 0.92
CA VAL A 346 -13.92 -1.17 1.78
C VAL A 346 -14.43 -1.29 3.21
N LEU A 347 -15.50 -2.07 3.45
CA LEU A 347 -16.17 -2.13 4.74
C LEU A 347 -15.25 -2.60 5.89
N PRO A 348 -14.43 -3.66 5.73
CA PRO A 348 -13.47 -4.04 6.78
C PRO A 348 -12.49 -2.90 7.14
N ASP A 349 -12.07 -2.11 6.15
CA ASP A 349 -11.12 -1.01 6.34
C ASP A 349 -11.74 0.15 7.09
N LEU A 350 -13.00 0.48 6.77
CA LEU A 350 -13.77 1.47 7.51
C LEU A 350 -13.98 1.03 8.95
N ALA A 351 -14.26 -0.26 9.20
CA ALA A 351 -14.47 -0.77 10.55
C ALA A 351 -13.18 -0.74 11.36
N LEU A 352 -12.05 -1.17 10.79
CA LEU A 352 -10.74 -1.11 11.43
C LEU A 352 -10.31 0.33 11.73
N SER A 353 -10.35 1.20 10.73
CA SER A 353 -9.95 2.61 10.87
C SER A 353 -10.86 3.33 11.87
N GLY A 354 -12.17 3.08 11.80
CA GLY A 354 -13.16 3.60 12.74
C GLY A 354 -12.94 3.11 14.17
N ALA A 355 -12.62 1.82 14.36
CA ALA A 355 -12.30 1.26 15.67
C ALA A 355 -11.06 1.89 16.29
N VAL A 356 -9.97 2.02 15.52
CA VAL A 356 -8.72 2.66 15.96
C VAL A 356 -8.99 4.11 16.34
N THR A 357 -9.71 4.84 15.48
CA THR A 357 -10.05 6.23 15.73
C THR A 357 -10.91 6.40 16.98
N ALA A 358 -11.98 5.61 17.11
CA ALA A 358 -12.88 5.68 18.26
C ALA A 358 -12.13 5.38 19.58
N ARG A 359 -11.26 4.38 19.60
CA ARG A 359 -10.44 4.07 20.78
C ARG A 359 -9.45 5.16 21.13
N ARG A 360 -8.81 5.78 20.15
CA ARG A 360 -7.91 6.91 20.38
C ARG A 360 -8.67 8.07 21.03
N LEU A 361 -9.81 8.43 20.45
CA LEU A 361 -10.65 9.50 21.00
C LEU A 361 -11.18 9.17 22.41
N LEU A 362 -11.55 7.91 22.68
CA LEU A 362 -11.96 7.44 24.01
C LEU A 362 -10.81 7.41 25.01
N GLY A 363 -9.60 7.05 24.57
CA GLY A 363 -8.40 7.01 25.41
C GLY A 363 -7.87 8.40 25.78
N GLY A 364 -8.07 9.38 24.89
CA GLY A 364 -7.72 10.78 25.12
C GLY A 364 -8.83 11.64 25.72
N ASP A 365 -9.98 11.05 26.09
CA ASP A 365 -11.17 11.77 26.58
C ASP A 365 -11.70 12.87 25.64
N LEU A 366 -11.43 12.70 24.34
CA LEU A 366 -11.80 13.63 23.28
C LEU A 366 -13.22 13.39 22.72
N LEU A 367 -13.87 12.30 23.14
CA LEU A 367 -15.31 12.08 22.91
C LEU A 367 -16.08 12.35 24.21
N THR A 368 -16.98 13.32 24.14
CA THR A 368 -17.88 13.67 25.23
C THR A 368 -19.32 13.40 24.82
N TYR A 369 -20.19 13.17 25.80
CA TYR A 369 -21.63 13.00 25.65
C TYR A 369 -22.32 14.32 25.96
N ARG A 370 -23.19 14.79 25.06
CA ARG A 370 -23.99 15.98 25.31
C ARG A 370 -25.15 15.64 26.25
N ALA A 371 -25.03 16.01 27.52
CA ALA A 371 -26.06 15.78 28.54
C ALA A 371 -27.18 16.82 28.51
N SER A 372 -26.86 18.06 28.12
CA SER A 372 -27.79 19.16 27.88
C SER A 372 -27.19 20.18 26.90
N HIS A 373 -27.86 21.32 26.66
CA HIS A 373 -27.42 22.29 25.63
C HIS A 373 -25.95 22.74 25.80
N ASP A 374 -25.47 22.84 27.05
CA ASP A 374 -24.11 23.31 27.39
C ASP A 374 -23.27 22.32 28.22
N ILE A 375 -23.86 21.20 28.68
CA ILE A 375 -23.15 20.23 29.54
C ILE A 375 -22.65 19.05 28.71
N HIS A 376 -21.33 18.89 28.67
CA HIS A 376 -20.64 17.77 28.04
C HIS A 376 -19.99 16.91 29.12
N ILE A 377 -20.30 15.62 29.13
CA ILE A 377 -19.81 14.67 30.14
C ILE A 377 -18.99 13.60 29.42
N ARG A 378 -17.87 13.17 30.00
CA ARG A 378 -17.10 12.04 29.48
C ARG A 378 -17.99 10.80 29.27
N LEU A 379 -17.76 10.05 28.19
CA LEU A 379 -18.43 8.75 28.04
C LEU A 379 -18.05 7.82 29.19
N ASP A 380 -19.04 7.22 29.83
CA ASP A 380 -18.79 6.19 30.83
C ASP A 380 -18.10 4.96 30.21
N ARG A 381 -17.43 4.16 31.05
CA ARG A 381 -16.69 2.96 30.60
C ARG A 381 -17.58 1.96 29.84
N ARG A 382 -18.88 1.87 30.16
CA ARG A 382 -19.79 0.93 29.52
C ARG A 382 -20.13 1.39 28.10
N ARG A 383 -20.36 2.68 27.87
CA ARG A 383 -20.61 3.27 26.55
C ARG A 383 -19.37 3.17 25.66
N ALA A 384 -18.19 3.47 26.22
CA ALA A 384 -16.91 3.32 25.54
C ALA A 384 -16.67 1.85 25.08
N ALA A 385 -16.91 0.89 25.97
CA ALA A 385 -16.81 -0.53 25.65
C ALA A 385 -17.82 -0.96 24.58
N ARG A 386 -19.07 -0.50 24.66
CA ARG A 386 -20.10 -0.78 23.65
C ARG A 386 -19.74 -0.23 22.27
N LEU A 387 -19.17 0.98 22.18
CA LEU A 387 -18.78 1.56 20.89
C LEU A 387 -17.66 0.75 20.26
N THR A 388 -16.68 0.35 21.06
CA THR A 388 -15.58 -0.52 20.63
C THR A 388 -16.09 -1.89 20.18
N GLN A 389 -17.06 -2.46 20.89
CA GLN A 389 -17.69 -3.72 20.51
C GLN A 389 -18.47 -3.57 19.20
N ALA A 390 -19.23 -2.49 19.03
CA ALA A 390 -19.99 -2.25 17.80
C ALA A 390 -19.10 -2.20 16.56
N TYR A 391 -17.93 -1.56 16.62
CA TYR A 391 -16.95 -1.62 15.52
C TYR A 391 -16.37 -3.03 15.31
N THR A 392 -16.19 -3.81 16.37
CA THR A 392 -15.71 -5.20 16.27
C THR A 392 -16.75 -6.10 15.60
N ASP A 393 -18.02 -5.93 15.96
CA ASP A 393 -19.15 -6.64 15.35
C ASP A 393 -19.33 -6.23 13.88
N ALA A 394 -19.22 -4.93 13.58
CA ALA A 394 -19.25 -4.40 12.22
C ALA A 394 -18.10 -4.94 11.36
N LEU A 395 -16.89 -5.06 11.92
CA LEU A 395 -15.75 -5.68 11.26
C LEU A 395 -16.04 -7.14 10.91
N ALA A 396 -16.47 -7.93 11.90
CA ALA A 396 -16.81 -9.34 11.71
C ALA A 396 -17.89 -9.54 10.64
N ALA A 397 -18.97 -8.75 10.70
CA ALA A 397 -20.05 -8.80 9.72
C ALA A 397 -19.60 -8.36 8.32
N SER A 398 -18.65 -7.42 8.22
CA SER A 398 -18.08 -6.96 6.95
C SER A 398 -17.21 -8.04 6.29
N HIS A 399 -16.35 -8.72 7.05
CA HIS A 399 -15.58 -9.87 6.56
C HIS A 399 -16.51 -11.00 6.08
N ALA A 400 -17.54 -11.33 6.87
CA ALA A 400 -18.52 -12.34 6.49
C ALA A 400 -19.26 -11.97 5.19
N LEU A 401 -19.62 -10.70 5.01
CA LEU A 401 -20.24 -10.23 3.76
C LEU A 401 -19.29 -10.38 2.56
N VAL A 402 -18.02 -9.98 2.69
CA VAL A 402 -17.02 -10.16 1.62
C VAL A 402 -16.86 -11.63 1.25
N ALA A 403 -16.77 -12.52 2.24
CA ALA A 403 -16.69 -13.97 2.01
C ALA A 403 -17.91 -14.48 1.23
N ARG A 404 -19.13 -14.11 1.64
CA ARG A 404 -20.35 -14.52 0.95
C ARG A 404 -20.46 -13.98 -0.47
N LEU A 405 -20.02 -12.75 -0.70
CA LEU A 405 -20.03 -12.16 -2.04
C LEU A 405 -19.02 -12.83 -2.97
N ALA A 406 -17.87 -13.29 -2.45
CA ALA A 406 -16.85 -14.01 -3.20
C ALA A 406 -17.28 -15.44 -3.59
N GLU A 407 -18.20 -16.07 -2.83
CA GLU A 407 -18.80 -17.38 -3.16
C GLU A 407 -19.79 -17.30 -4.34
N LEU A 408 -20.28 -16.11 -4.69
CA LEU A 408 -21.27 -15.93 -5.75
C LEU A 408 -20.62 -15.98 -7.14
N PRO A 409 -21.31 -16.51 -8.17
CA PRO A 409 -20.79 -16.56 -9.53
C PRO A 409 -20.57 -15.16 -10.13
N GLY A 410 -19.64 -15.04 -11.07
CA GLY A 410 -19.31 -13.79 -11.78
C GLY A 410 -18.00 -13.14 -11.30
N THR A 411 -17.60 -12.04 -11.94
CA THR A 411 -16.31 -11.38 -11.69
C THR A 411 -16.21 -10.84 -10.26
N GLN A 412 -15.20 -11.26 -9.51
CA GLN A 412 -14.84 -10.70 -8.21
C GLN A 412 -13.72 -9.66 -8.41
N PRO A 413 -13.99 -8.37 -8.17
CA PRO A 413 -12.94 -7.34 -8.12
C PRO A 413 -11.95 -7.66 -7.00
N ARG A 414 -10.66 -7.44 -7.24
CA ARG A 414 -9.55 -7.70 -6.30
C ARG A 414 -9.72 -9.08 -5.60
N PRO A 415 -9.70 -10.18 -6.37
CA PRO A 415 -10.11 -11.49 -5.88
C PRO A 415 -9.21 -12.01 -4.77
N HIS A 416 -7.91 -11.68 -4.77
CA HIS A 416 -6.97 -12.13 -3.75
C HIS A 416 -7.18 -11.37 -2.45
N LEU A 417 -7.44 -10.06 -2.52
CA LEU A 417 -7.85 -9.28 -1.37
C LEU A 417 -9.18 -9.77 -0.79
N ALA A 418 -10.16 -10.08 -1.65
CA ALA A 418 -11.45 -10.61 -1.21
C ALA A 418 -11.31 -11.95 -0.48
N ALA A 419 -10.54 -12.88 -1.04
CA ALA A 419 -10.26 -14.18 -0.42
C ALA A 419 -9.51 -14.02 0.92
N HIS A 420 -8.51 -13.14 0.95
CA HIS A 420 -7.76 -12.83 2.16
C HIS A 420 -8.68 -12.29 3.26
N LEU A 421 -9.44 -11.23 2.98
CA LEU A 421 -10.39 -10.65 3.93
C LEU A 421 -11.45 -11.67 4.35
N GLY A 422 -11.97 -12.50 3.44
CA GLY A 422 -12.96 -13.52 3.77
C GLY A 422 -12.44 -14.63 4.69
N SER A 423 -11.13 -14.91 4.64
CA SER A 423 -10.47 -15.92 5.48
C SER A 423 -10.08 -15.41 6.88
N GLN A 424 -10.03 -14.10 7.08
CA GLN A 424 -9.59 -13.52 8.34
C GLN A 424 -10.60 -13.78 9.46
N THR A 425 -10.11 -14.29 10.58
CA THR A 425 -10.87 -14.24 11.83
C THR A 425 -10.76 -12.83 12.40
N PRO A 426 -11.88 -12.13 12.68
CA PRO A 426 -11.84 -10.78 13.22
C PRO A 426 -11.11 -10.81 14.56
N ARG A 427 -9.92 -10.23 14.60
CA ARG A 427 -9.22 -9.98 15.85
C ARG A 427 -9.68 -8.62 16.38
N PRO A 428 -9.96 -8.50 17.70
CA PRO A 428 -10.16 -7.18 18.26
C PRO A 428 -8.91 -6.36 17.93
N PRO A 429 -9.06 -5.10 17.46
CA PRO A 429 -7.88 -4.25 17.32
C PRO A 429 -7.15 -4.30 18.66
N THR A 430 -5.84 -4.45 18.68
CA THR A 430 -5.06 -4.30 19.91
C THR A 430 -4.42 -2.93 19.83
N THR A 431 -4.55 -2.14 20.90
CA THR A 431 -3.84 -0.87 21.07
C THR A 431 -2.31 -1.03 20.92
N SER A 432 -1.79 -2.26 20.97
CA SER A 432 -0.38 -2.62 20.73
C SER A 432 0.12 -2.48 19.28
N GLN A 433 -0.65 -1.89 18.36
CA GLN A 433 -0.13 -1.39 17.07
C GLN A 433 0.15 0.12 17.07
N ALA A 434 -0.04 0.81 18.20
CA ALA A 434 0.90 1.88 18.53
C ALA A 434 2.26 1.20 18.67
N HIS A 435 3.23 1.62 17.86
CA HIS A 435 4.59 1.07 17.81
C HIS A 435 5.10 0.69 19.21
N GLN A 436 5.03 -0.60 19.55
CA GLN A 436 6.14 -1.20 20.26
C GLN A 436 7.15 -1.51 19.17
N PRO A 437 8.27 -0.76 19.07
CA PRO A 437 9.38 -1.24 18.28
C PRO A 437 9.63 -2.67 18.77
N ALA A 438 9.81 -3.59 17.83
CA ALA A 438 10.31 -4.91 18.14
C ALA A 438 11.47 -4.75 19.13
N ASP A 439 11.54 -5.66 20.10
CA ASP A 439 12.61 -5.79 21.09
C ASP A 439 13.94 -6.10 20.37
N ILE A 440 14.40 -5.12 19.58
CA ILE A 440 15.71 -5.01 19.00
C ILE A 440 16.49 -4.39 20.14
N ARG A 441 17.37 -5.21 20.74
CA ARG A 441 18.37 -4.75 21.71
C ARG A 441 18.78 -3.31 21.38
N PRO A 442 18.70 -2.35 22.31
CA PRO A 442 18.98 -0.97 22.01
C PRO A 442 20.42 -0.87 21.49
N PRO A 443 20.65 -0.44 20.23
CA PRO A 443 21.91 0.20 19.94
C PRO A 443 21.92 1.43 20.83
N ARG A 444 22.98 1.55 21.62
CA ARG A 444 23.18 2.61 22.61
C ARG A 444 22.76 3.96 22.02
N LEU A 445 21.90 4.66 22.76
CA LEU A 445 21.49 6.03 22.49
C LEU A 445 22.73 6.94 22.43
N THR A 446 23.14 7.24 21.22
CA THR A 446 23.56 8.59 20.85
C THR A 446 22.66 9.01 19.69
N THR A 447 21.61 9.74 19.99
CA THR A 447 20.93 10.61 19.02
C THR A 447 21.96 11.57 18.43
N PRO A 448 21.85 11.81 17.12
CA PRO A 448 21.34 13.10 16.68
C PRO A 448 20.01 12.90 15.94
N ALA A 449 19.24 13.98 15.81
CA ALA A 449 18.04 14.03 14.97
C ALA A 449 18.32 13.35 13.62
N GLY A 450 17.39 12.48 13.16
CA GLY A 450 17.57 11.74 11.91
C GLY A 450 17.90 12.70 10.78
N GLU A 451 19.05 12.49 10.13
CA GLU A 451 19.46 13.31 9.00
C GLU A 451 18.39 13.27 7.89
N PRO A 452 18.10 14.40 7.22
CA PRO A 452 17.13 14.44 6.14
C PRO A 452 17.60 13.51 5.02
N ARG A 453 16.78 12.50 4.69
CA ARG A 453 17.10 11.50 3.67
C ARG A 453 16.60 11.97 2.32
N TRP A 454 17.49 11.92 1.32
CA TRP A 454 17.12 12.17 -0.06
C TRP A 454 16.26 11.03 -0.60
N VAL A 455 15.11 11.38 -1.16
CA VAL A 455 14.18 10.49 -1.84
C VAL A 455 14.25 10.77 -3.33
N GLU A 456 14.45 9.70 -4.11
CA GLU A 456 14.47 9.72 -5.57
C GLU A 456 13.16 9.16 -6.11
N ILE A 457 12.52 9.90 -7.01
CA ILE A 457 11.24 9.53 -7.62
C ILE A 457 11.40 9.59 -9.13
N ASN A 458 11.06 8.50 -9.81
CA ASN A 458 11.10 8.44 -11.26
C ASN A 458 9.73 8.72 -11.84
N ASP A 459 9.61 9.84 -12.55
CA ASP A 459 8.42 10.23 -13.28
C ASP A 459 8.64 10.03 -14.79
N ARG A 460 7.61 9.51 -15.47
CA ARG A 460 7.68 9.21 -16.91
C ARG A 460 7.85 10.47 -17.77
N GLU A 461 7.29 11.60 -17.36
CA GLU A 461 7.25 12.84 -18.14
C GLU A 461 8.36 13.81 -17.68
N HIS A 462 8.74 13.75 -16.40
CA HIS A 462 9.66 14.71 -15.78
C HIS A 462 11.04 14.10 -15.43
N GLY A 463 11.23 12.79 -15.67
CA GLY A 463 12.47 12.09 -15.36
C GLY A 463 12.66 11.82 -13.87
N THR A 464 13.91 11.73 -13.43
CA THR A 464 14.25 11.47 -12.03
C THR A 464 14.23 12.78 -11.24
N LEU A 465 13.39 12.83 -10.21
CA LEU A 465 13.21 13.95 -9.30
C LEU A 465 13.74 13.61 -7.90
N HIS A 466 14.31 14.58 -7.19
CA HIS A 466 14.95 14.36 -5.90
C HIS A 466 14.46 15.35 -4.84
N CYS A 467 14.00 14.87 -3.70
CA CYS A 467 13.56 15.75 -2.62
C CYS A 467 13.95 15.18 -1.25
N LEU A 468 13.86 16.00 -0.21
CA LEU A 468 14.02 15.52 1.15
C LEU A 468 12.75 14.78 1.59
N SER A 469 12.92 13.67 2.32
CA SER A 469 11.84 12.82 2.81
C SER A 469 10.76 13.60 3.55
N ASP A 470 11.16 14.56 4.37
CA ASP A 470 10.25 15.29 5.26
C ASP A 470 9.41 16.29 4.47
N ASP A 471 10.00 16.93 3.46
CA ASP A 471 9.30 17.84 2.56
C ASP A 471 8.34 17.05 1.66
N LEU A 472 8.74 15.86 1.21
CA LEU A 472 7.87 14.96 0.45
C LEU A 472 6.65 14.53 1.25
N VAL A 473 6.85 14.04 2.47
CA VAL A 473 5.74 13.64 3.35
C VAL A 473 4.83 14.82 3.63
N ARG A 474 5.38 16.03 3.80
CA ARG A 474 4.59 17.26 4.00
C ARG A 474 3.75 17.60 2.77
N ALA A 475 4.37 17.64 1.60
CA ALA A 475 3.70 17.95 0.34
C ALA A 475 2.63 16.91 -0.02
N LEU A 476 2.89 15.63 0.25
CA LEU A 476 1.94 14.53 0.00
C LEU A 476 0.65 14.64 0.83
N ARG A 477 0.65 15.36 1.95
CA ARG A 477 -0.55 15.58 2.78
C ARG A 477 -1.55 16.54 2.15
N HIS A 478 -1.13 17.35 1.17
CA HIS A 478 -2.06 18.15 0.39
C HIS A 478 -2.90 17.23 -0.52
N PRO A 479 -4.20 17.48 -0.74
CA PRO A 479 -4.94 16.75 -1.76
C PRO A 479 -4.43 17.15 -3.17
N THR A 480 -4.56 16.25 -4.13
CA THR A 480 -4.01 16.42 -5.49
C THR A 480 -4.52 17.67 -6.21
N ASP A 481 -5.78 18.02 -6.01
CA ASP A 481 -6.36 19.23 -6.60
C ASP A 481 -5.72 20.51 -6.01
N ASP A 482 -5.34 20.51 -4.74
CA ASP A 482 -4.67 21.64 -4.09
C ASP A 482 -3.24 21.82 -4.61
N LEU A 483 -2.47 20.73 -4.74
CA LEU A 483 -1.11 20.82 -5.32
C LEU A 483 -1.14 21.33 -6.76
N ARG A 484 -2.16 20.93 -7.53
CA ARG A 484 -2.35 21.45 -8.89
C ARG A 484 -2.69 22.92 -8.91
N GLN A 485 -3.54 23.37 -8.00
CA GLN A 485 -3.85 24.79 -7.87
C GLN A 485 -2.62 25.58 -7.44
N ILE A 486 -1.82 25.03 -6.53
CA ILE A 486 -0.54 25.61 -6.11
C ILE A 486 0.41 25.75 -7.30
N LEU A 487 0.52 24.70 -8.13
CA LEU A 487 1.39 24.67 -9.30
C LEU A 487 0.80 25.33 -10.56
N ALA A 488 -0.50 25.64 -10.58
CA ALA A 488 -1.19 26.20 -11.75
C ALA A 488 -0.50 27.45 -12.33
N PRO A 489 0.06 28.38 -11.53
CA PRO A 489 0.80 29.52 -12.05
C PRO A 489 2.05 29.15 -12.85
N LEU A 490 2.61 27.95 -12.64
CA LEU A 490 3.84 27.45 -13.27
C LEU A 490 3.57 26.34 -14.30
N ALA A 491 2.30 26.02 -14.58
CA ALA A 491 1.94 24.83 -15.36
C ALA A 491 2.62 24.75 -16.74
N HIS A 492 2.70 25.87 -17.46
CA HIS A 492 3.37 25.91 -18.77
C HIS A 492 4.90 25.81 -18.68
N GLN A 493 5.52 26.25 -17.59
CA GLN A 493 6.97 26.22 -17.40
C GLN A 493 7.45 24.83 -16.96
N LEU A 494 6.63 24.15 -16.15
CA LEU A 494 6.91 22.80 -15.66
C LEU A 494 6.47 21.71 -16.64
N GLY A 495 5.84 22.08 -17.76
CA GLY A 495 5.36 21.12 -18.75
C GLY A 495 4.23 20.23 -18.23
N LEU A 496 3.40 20.74 -17.31
CA LEU A 496 2.34 19.94 -16.70
C LEU A 496 1.34 19.49 -17.78
N SER A 497 1.34 18.19 -18.07
CA SER A 497 0.38 17.51 -18.93
C SER A 497 -1.00 17.37 -18.28
N GLY A 498 -1.08 17.57 -16.97
CA GLY A 498 -2.26 17.28 -16.18
C GLY A 498 -2.46 15.79 -15.96
N ARG A 499 -1.45 14.94 -16.20
CA ARG A 499 -1.45 13.47 -15.96
C ARG A 499 -0.52 13.02 -14.84
N GLU A 500 0.17 13.97 -14.21
CA GLU A 500 1.17 13.71 -13.19
C GLU A 500 0.55 13.02 -11.97
N PRO A 501 1.23 12.02 -11.41
CA PRO A 501 0.85 11.44 -10.14
C PRO A 501 1.07 12.46 -9.02
N HIS A 502 0.32 12.30 -7.93
CA HIS A 502 0.37 13.21 -6.79
C HIS A 502 1.78 13.39 -6.22
N ILE A 503 2.58 12.32 -6.21
CA ILE A 503 3.96 12.35 -5.75
C ILE A 503 4.85 13.23 -6.63
N THR A 504 4.68 13.19 -7.96
CA THR A 504 5.38 14.08 -8.89
C THR A 504 4.97 15.52 -8.66
N LEU A 505 3.67 15.78 -8.50
CA LEU A 505 3.16 17.12 -8.16
C LEU A 505 3.71 17.61 -6.81
N ALA A 506 3.83 16.74 -5.82
CA ALA A 506 4.40 17.05 -4.52
C ALA A 506 5.87 17.44 -4.65
N VAL A 507 6.67 16.68 -5.40
CA VAL A 507 8.09 17.00 -5.64
C VAL A 507 8.27 18.28 -6.45
N LEU A 508 7.47 18.47 -7.50
CA LEU A 508 7.49 19.70 -8.29
C LEU A 508 7.10 20.92 -7.43
N ALA A 509 6.11 20.76 -6.55
CA ALA A 509 5.73 21.81 -5.62
C ALA A 509 6.86 22.11 -4.61
N ILE A 510 7.58 21.09 -4.12
CA ILE A 510 8.75 21.28 -3.24
C ILE A 510 9.84 22.06 -3.97
N HIS A 511 10.16 21.69 -5.22
CA HIS A 511 11.23 22.34 -5.97
C HIS A 511 10.94 23.78 -6.34
N HIS A 512 9.69 24.10 -6.65
CA HIS A 512 9.34 25.39 -7.27
C HIS A 512 8.55 26.30 -6.34
N LEU A 513 7.94 25.78 -5.28
CA LEU A 513 7.01 26.48 -4.39
C LEU A 513 7.11 26.00 -2.93
N ALA A 514 8.32 25.70 -2.43
CA ALA A 514 8.57 25.22 -1.07
C ALA A 514 7.85 26.05 0.02
N ASP A 515 7.82 27.38 -0.14
CA ASP A 515 7.18 28.30 0.80
C ASP A 515 5.66 28.12 0.90
N LYS A 516 5.01 27.58 -0.13
CA LYS A 516 3.57 27.28 -0.13
C LYS A 516 3.24 25.96 0.57
N ILE A 517 4.26 25.18 0.90
CA ILE A 517 4.18 23.88 1.58
C ILE A 517 4.64 24.01 3.05
N ALA A 518 5.25 25.14 3.41
CA ALA A 518 5.62 25.47 4.79
C ALA A 518 4.34 25.68 5.66
N PRO A 519 4.40 25.41 6.98
CA PRO A 519 3.29 25.70 7.87
C PRO A 519 2.94 27.19 7.81
N ALA A 520 1.66 27.52 7.84
CA ALA A 520 1.23 28.86 8.24
C ALA A 520 1.88 29.10 9.62
N ALA A 521 2.77 30.09 9.71
CA ALA A 521 3.36 30.49 10.98
C ALA A 521 2.20 30.70 11.97
N GLU A 522 2.21 29.90 13.04
CA GLU A 522 1.43 30.21 14.24
C GLU A 522 1.66 31.68 14.56
N PHE A 523 0.56 32.40 14.84
CA PHE A 523 0.55 33.77 15.32
C PHE A 523 1.82 34.13 16.11
N ALA A 524 2.76 34.79 15.45
CA ALA A 524 3.72 35.61 16.15
C ALA A 524 2.89 36.77 16.74
N PRO A 525 2.85 36.96 18.06
CA PRO A 525 2.29 38.20 18.59
C PRO A 525 3.12 39.33 18.00
N ASP A 526 2.43 40.26 17.35
CA ASP A 526 2.99 41.49 16.79
C ASP A 526 3.89 42.16 17.85
N PRO A 527 5.21 42.33 17.63
CA PRO A 527 6.08 43.02 18.58
C PRO A 527 5.85 44.54 18.64
N SER A 528 4.74 45.02 18.06
CA SER A 528 4.46 46.42 17.78
C SER A 528 3.14 46.91 18.42
N ALA A 529 2.78 46.43 19.60
CA ALA A 529 1.64 46.96 20.37
C ALA A 529 2.04 47.31 21.81
N GLY A 530 2.82 48.39 21.92
CA GLY A 530 2.81 49.38 23.00
C GLY A 530 2.69 48.92 24.45
N THR A 531 3.82 48.93 25.15
CA THR A 531 3.90 49.22 26.59
C THR A 531 3.34 50.63 26.84
N ALA A 532 2.03 50.76 27.02
CA ALA A 532 1.45 51.96 27.60
C ALA A 532 1.64 51.89 29.13
N PRO A 533 2.23 52.92 29.77
CA PRO A 533 2.31 52.97 31.23
C PRO A 533 0.92 53.16 31.85
N PRO A 534 0.72 52.73 33.11
CA PRO A 534 -0.59 52.75 33.76
C PRO A 534 -1.10 54.19 33.94
N PRO A 535 -2.43 54.40 33.96
CA PRO A 535 -3.03 55.73 34.03
C PRO A 535 -2.77 56.38 35.39
N THR A 536 -2.20 57.59 35.35
CA THR A 536 -2.12 58.50 36.48
C THR A 536 -3.50 59.07 36.78
N ILE A 537 -4.00 58.83 37.99
CA ILE A 537 -5.17 59.51 38.55
C ILE A 537 -4.75 60.96 38.85
N GLY A 538 -5.43 61.93 38.24
CA GLY A 538 -5.29 63.35 38.52
C GLY A 538 -6.66 64.03 38.47
N PHE A 539 -7.05 64.62 39.60
CA PHE A 539 -8.32 65.29 39.85
C PHE A 539 -8.41 66.71 39.23
N ASP A 540 -9.66 67.11 38.98
CA ASP A 540 -10.28 68.45 39.01
C ASP A 540 -9.82 69.56 38.05
N LEU A 541 -10.70 69.95 37.11
CA LEU A 541 -11.74 70.99 37.30
C LEU A 541 -12.75 70.99 36.13
#